data_AF-A0A6A9SSX5-F1
#
_entry.id   AF-A0A6A9SSX5-F1
#
_cell.length_a   1.000
_cell.length_b   1.000
_cell.length_c   1.000
_cell.angle_alpha   90.00
_cell.angle_beta   90.00
_cell.angle_gamma   90.00
#
_symmetry.space_group_name_H-M   'P 1'
#
loop_
_entity.id
_entity.type
_entity.pdbx_description
1 polymer ?
#
loop_
_entity_poly.entity_id
_entity_poly.type
_entity_poly.pdbx_seq_one_letter_code
_entity_poly.pdbx_strand_id
1 'polypeptide(L)'
;MARERSLRPSFDVNWRPTLLGAAALLAVLLPGLLRLEIRREVYLGGLLAGLVAGGLTDRYGNAMSNGLLAGALGGAAACVVLFAYGSYASWRLGFGFDSVFAAQYGFRAIALFVLAVPIHAVEGALAALLANGLRVRLLDRFASGG
;
A
#
# COMPACT_ATOMS: atom_id res chain seq x y z
N MET A 1 40.90 4.35 -18.78
CA MET A 1 39.61 5.07 -18.86
C MET A 1 38.66 4.47 -17.83
N ALA A 2 38.50 5.15 -16.70
CA ALA A 2 37.64 4.70 -15.61
C ALA A 2 36.17 4.83 -16.05
N ARG A 3 35.43 3.72 -16.05
CA ARG A 3 33.97 3.75 -16.20
C ARG A 3 33.40 4.43 -14.98
N GLU A 4 32.93 5.66 -15.13
CA GLU A 4 32.02 6.31 -14.19
C GLU A 4 30.82 5.38 -14.00
N ARG A 5 30.79 4.64 -12.89
CA ARG A 5 29.58 3.98 -12.41
C ARG A 5 28.64 5.11 -12.06
N SER A 6 27.64 5.33 -12.92
CA SER A 6 26.59 6.31 -12.67
C SER A 6 25.98 6.05 -11.28
N LEU A 7 26.27 6.94 -10.34
CA LEU A 7 25.62 7.05 -9.02
C LEU A 7 24.17 7.56 -9.18
N ARG A 8 23.45 7.07 -10.19
CA ARG A 8 22.00 7.22 -10.19
C ARG A 8 21.49 6.21 -9.17
N PRO A 9 20.83 6.61 -8.08
CA PRO A 9 20.02 5.67 -7.34
C PRO A 9 18.98 5.17 -8.34
N SER A 10 19.21 4.00 -8.93
CA SER A 10 18.22 3.32 -9.74
C SER A 10 17.10 2.97 -8.78
N PHE A 11 16.06 3.81 -8.73
CA PHE A 11 14.76 3.47 -8.16
C PHE A 11 14.17 2.35 -9.04
N ASP A 12 14.76 1.16 -8.97
CA ASP A 12 14.28 -0.03 -9.63
C ASP A 12 13.13 -0.58 -8.78
N VAL A 13 11.96 -0.01 -9.02
CA VAL A 13 10.71 -0.50 -8.45
C VAL A 13 10.44 -1.87 -9.09
N ASN A 14 10.39 -2.90 -8.25
CA ASN A 14 9.96 -4.21 -8.71
C ASN A 14 8.43 -4.26 -8.59
N TRP A 15 7.74 -4.20 -9.73
CA TRP A 15 6.28 -4.10 -9.74
C TRP A 15 5.57 -5.30 -9.13
N ARG A 16 6.14 -6.51 -9.24
CA ARG A 16 5.52 -7.73 -8.67
C ARG A 16 5.32 -7.65 -7.15
N PRO A 17 6.38 -7.47 -6.33
CA PRO A 17 6.22 -7.35 -4.88
C PRO A 17 5.39 -6.12 -4.49
N THR A 18 5.53 -5.02 -5.22
CA THR A 18 4.76 -3.79 -4.98
C THR A 18 3.26 -4.02 -5.17
N LEU A 19 2.85 -4.67 -6.26
CA LEU A 19 1.44 -4.96 -6.54
C LEU A 19 0.87 -6.00 -5.56
N LEU A 20 1.65 -6.99 -5.16
CA LEU A 20 1.23 -7.98 -4.15
C LEU A 20 1.05 -7.32 -2.77
N GLY A 21 1.93 -6.40 -2.39
CA GLY A 21 1.76 -5.61 -1.17
C GLY A 21 0.54 -4.71 -1.21
N ALA A 22 0.32 -4.02 -2.33
CA ALA A 22 -0.89 -3.20 -2.54
C ALA A 22 -2.17 -4.04 -2.44
N ALA A 23 -2.18 -5.24 -3.05
CA ALA A 23 -3.31 -6.17 -2.99
C ALA A 23 -3.57 -6.67 -1.56
N ALA A 24 -2.51 -6.95 -0.79
CA ALA A 24 -2.62 -7.38 0.60
C ALA A 24 -3.26 -6.30 1.49
N LEU A 25 -2.85 -5.05 1.34
CA LEU A 25 -3.49 -3.92 2.02
C LEU A 25 -4.95 -3.78 1.61
N LEU A 26 -5.24 -3.85 0.30
CA LEU A 26 -6.60 -3.71 -0.20
C LEU A 26 -7.52 -4.80 0.39
N ALA A 27 -7.05 -6.04 0.47
CA ALA A 27 -7.81 -7.16 1.04
C ALA A 27 -8.20 -6.94 2.51
N VAL A 28 -7.36 -6.21 3.27
CA VAL A 28 -7.59 -5.91 4.69
C VAL A 28 -8.51 -4.71 4.86
N LEU A 29 -8.36 -3.68 4.02
CA LEU A 29 -9.16 -2.46 4.12
C LEU A 29 -10.58 -2.62 3.57
N LEU A 30 -10.76 -3.41 2.51
CA LEU A 30 -12.05 -3.52 1.80
C LEU A 30 -13.24 -3.85 2.71
N PRO A 31 -13.15 -4.88 3.59
CA PRO A 31 -14.29 -5.26 4.42
C PRO A 31 -14.73 -4.16 5.39
N GLY A 32 -13.77 -3.43 5.98
CA GLY A 32 -14.05 -2.33 6.92
C GLY A 32 -14.60 -1.10 6.20
N LEU A 33 -14.01 -0.74 5.05
CA LEU A 33 -14.45 0.40 4.24
C LEU A 33 -15.88 0.22 3.70
N LEU A 34 -16.23 -0.99 3.23
CA LEU A 34 -17.57 -1.28 2.73
C LEU A 34 -18.64 -1.29 3.83
N ARG A 35 -18.25 -1.59 5.07
CA ARG A 35 -19.13 -1.53 6.25
C ARG A 35 -19.20 -0.13 6.87
N LEU A 36 -18.48 0.84 6.34
CA LEU A 36 -18.33 2.20 6.89
C LEU A 36 -17.79 2.23 8.32
N GLU A 37 -17.11 1.18 8.75
CA GLU A 37 -16.50 1.12 10.06
C GLU A 37 -15.06 1.63 9.96
N ILE A 38 -14.83 2.88 10.36
CA ILE A 38 -13.46 3.39 10.51
C ILE A 38 -12.87 2.76 11.77
N ARG A 39 -12.27 1.59 11.61
CA ARG A 39 -11.51 0.91 12.66
C ARG A 39 -10.05 1.36 12.62
N ARG A 40 -9.34 1.15 13.74
CA ARG A 40 -7.88 1.39 13.82
C ARG A 40 -7.10 0.67 12.72
N GLU A 41 -7.62 -0.46 12.22
CA GLU A 41 -7.05 -1.21 11.11
C GLU A 41 -6.91 -0.39 9.83
N VAL A 42 -7.78 0.62 9.62
CA VAL A 42 -7.69 1.52 8.47
C VAL A 42 -6.38 2.28 8.48
N TYR A 43 -5.82 2.61 9.64
CA TYR A 43 -4.57 3.35 9.73
C TYR A 43 -3.32 2.48 9.62
N LEU A 44 -3.42 1.18 9.92
CA LEU A 44 -2.28 0.24 9.95
C LEU A 44 -2.11 -0.57 8.65
N GLY A 45 -2.96 -0.34 7.64
CA GLY A 45 -2.96 -1.12 6.39
C GLY A 45 -1.62 -1.05 5.64
N GLY A 46 -0.88 0.05 5.78
CA GLY A 46 0.42 0.24 5.14
C GLY A 46 1.47 -0.74 5.63
N LEU A 47 1.42 -1.13 6.90
CA LEU A 47 2.34 -2.12 7.47
C LEU A 47 2.27 -3.44 6.73
N LEU A 48 1.05 -3.91 6.41
CA LEU A 48 0.86 -5.18 5.69
C LEU A 48 1.35 -5.08 4.25
N ALA A 49 1.11 -3.94 3.57
CA ALA A 49 1.66 -3.70 2.24
C ALA A 49 3.18 -3.77 2.23
N GLY A 50 3.82 -3.12 3.21
CA GLY A 50 5.26 -3.09 3.35
C GLY A 50 5.86 -4.45 3.69
N LEU A 51 5.26 -5.20 4.63
CA LEU A 51 5.73 -6.53 4.99
C LEU A 51 5.77 -7.47 3.78
N VAL A 52 4.70 -7.50 2.99
CA VAL A 52 4.60 -8.35 1.79
C VAL A 52 5.58 -7.88 0.72
N ALA A 53 5.61 -6.57 0.42
CA ALA A 53 6.49 -6.03 -0.61
C ALA A 53 7.99 -6.20 -0.25
N GLY A 54 8.36 -5.91 1.00
CA GLY A 54 9.74 -6.01 1.47
C GLY A 54 10.25 -7.44 1.62
N GLY A 55 9.40 -8.37 2.08
CA GLY A 55 9.75 -9.80 2.18
C GLY A 55 10.01 -10.45 0.82
N LEU A 56 9.33 -9.97 -0.22
CA LEU A 56 9.48 -10.44 -1.60
C LEU A 56 10.56 -9.67 -2.40
N THR A 57 11.18 -8.65 -1.80
CA THR A 57 12.21 -7.86 -2.48
C THR A 57 13.60 -8.40 -2.16
N ASP A 58 14.45 -8.61 -3.17
CA ASP A 58 15.79 -9.16 -2.96
C ASP A 58 16.84 -8.12 -2.59
N ARG A 59 16.71 -6.88 -3.08
CA ARG A 59 17.66 -5.80 -2.84
C ARG A 59 17.17 -4.84 -1.77
N TYR A 60 18.00 -4.61 -0.76
CA TYR A 60 17.69 -3.69 0.35
C TYR A 60 17.28 -2.28 -0.13
N GLY A 61 17.99 -1.75 -1.13
CA GLY A 61 17.69 -0.42 -1.71
C GLY A 61 16.33 -0.33 -2.40
N ASN A 62 15.79 -1.46 -2.88
CA ASN A 62 14.49 -1.51 -3.56
C ASN A 62 13.36 -1.84 -2.58
N ALA A 63 13.66 -2.35 -1.38
CA ALA A 63 12.65 -2.73 -0.41
C ALA A 63 11.87 -1.50 0.08
N MET A 64 12.57 -0.41 0.37
CA MET A 64 11.94 0.84 0.80
C MET A 64 11.01 1.41 -0.27
N SER A 65 11.47 1.51 -1.53
CA SER A 65 10.66 2.06 -2.63
C SER A 65 9.48 1.17 -2.98
N ASN A 66 9.65 -0.16 -2.99
CA ASN A 66 8.57 -1.11 -3.20
C ASN A 66 7.53 -1.05 -2.07
N GLY A 67 7.96 -0.97 -0.82
CA GLY A 67 7.07 -0.82 0.34
C GLY A 67 6.29 0.48 0.31
N LEU A 68 6.97 1.60 0.01
CA LEU A 68 6.35 2.90 -0.11
C LEU A 68 5.26 2.92 -1.19
N LEU A 69 5.59 2.40 -2.37
CA LEU A 69 4.65 2.33 -3.48
C LEU A 69 3.53 1.33 -3.22
N ALA A 70 3.81 0.21 -2.56
CA ALA A 70 2.78 -0.77 -2.19
C ALA A 70 1.74 -0.16 -1.26
N GLY A 71 2.19 0.55 -0.22
CA GLY A 71 1.32 1.26 0.72
C GLY A 71 0.51 2.37 0.04
N ALA A 72 1.18 3.18 -0.78
CA ALA A 72 0.53 4.26 -1.53
C ALA A 72 -0.53 3.74 -2.51
N LEU A 73 -0.17 2.74 -3.34
CA LEU A 73 -1.06 2.15 -4.33
C LEU A 73 -2.23 1.41 -3.69
N GLY A 74 -1.98 0.66 -2.63
CA GLY A 74 -3.03 -0.04 -1.88
C GLY A 74 -4.03 0.95 -1.29
N GLY A 75 -3.55 2.00 -0.63
CA GLY A 75 -4.41 3.06 -0.07
C GLY A 75 -5.18 3.81 -1.15
N ALA A 76 -4.53 4.17 -2.26
CA ALA A 76 -5.18 4.84 -3.38
C ALA A 76 -6.27 3.96 -4.02
N ALA A 77 -5.99 2.67 -4.22
CA ALA A 77 -6.96 1.71 -4.71
C ALA A 77 -8.18 1.60 -3.77
N ALA A 78 -7.96 1.61 -2.46
CA ALA A 78 -9.04 1.60 -1.47
C ALA A 78 -9.93 2.86 -1.57
N CYS A 79 -9.34 4.03 -1.84
CA CYS A 79 -10.08 5.27 -2.09
C CYS A 79 -10.95 5.17 -3.35
N VAL A 80 -10.39 4.63 -4.44
CA VAL A 80 -11.12 4.42 -5.70
C VAL A 80 -12.30 3.46 -5.50
N VAL A 81 -12.10 2.36 -4.78
CA VAL A 81 -13.18 1.40 -4.49
C VAL A 81 -14.28 2.05 -3.64
N LEU A 82 -13.92 2.83 -2.62
CA LEU A 82 -14.91 3.51 -1.78
C LEU A 82 -15.74 4.51 -2.59
N PHE A 83 -15.09 5.27 -3.47
CA PHE A 83 -15.77 6.19 -4.39
C PHE A 83 -16.73 5.44 -5.30
N ALA A 84 -16.24 4.41 -6.00
CA ALA A 84 -17.03 3.61 -6.92
C ALA A 84 -18.22 2.92 -6.23
N TYR A 85 -18.02 2.41 -5.01
CA TYR A 85 -19.09 1.81 -4.22
C TYR A 85 -20.17 2.83 -3.84
N GLY A 86 -19.77 4.01 -3.37
CA GLY A 86 -20.69 5.09 -3.03
C GLY A 86 -21.53 5.55 -4.22
N SER A 87 -20.88 5.72 -5.38
CA SER A 87 -21.55 6.03 -6.64
C SER A 87 -22.55 4.94 -7.06
N TYR A 88 -22.13 3.67 -7.01
CA TYR A 88 -22.99 2.54 -7.33
C TYR A 88 -24.20 2.45 -6.38
N ALA A 89 -23.98 2.59 -5.07
CA ALA A 89 -25.03 2.56 -4.06
C ALA A 89 -26.03 3.71 -4.27
N SER A 90 -25.54 4.92 -4.55
CA SER A 90 -26.36 6.09 -4.84
C SER A 90 -27.26 5.86 -6.07
N TRP A 91 -26.69 5.32 -7.15
CA TRP A 91 -27.44 4.99 -8.36
C TRP A 91 -28.51 3.92 -8.09
N ARG A 92 -28.16 2.85 -7.37
CA ARG A 92 -29.09 1.76 -7.03
C ARG A 92 -30.26 2.21 -6.16
N LEU A 93 -30.05 3.20 -5.30
CA LEU A 93 -31.09 3.78 -4.44
C LEU A 93 -31.93 4.86 -5.15
N GLY A 94 -31.65 5.17 -6.42
CA GLY A 94 -32.41 6.13 -7.22
C GLY A 94 -32.04 7.59 -6.97
N PHE A 95 -30.98 7.87 -6.20
CA PHE A 95 -30.56 9.24 -5.91
C PHE A 95 -29.71 9.88 -7.04
N GLY A 96 -29.18 9.07 -7.96
CA GLY A 96 -28.28 9.53 -9.03
C GLY A 96 -26.84 9.78 -8.57
N PHE A 97 -25.94 10.16 -9.47
CA PHE A 97 -24.52 10.38 -9.16
C PHE A 97 -24.27 11.73 -8.46
N ASP A 98 -25.14 12.71 -8.68
CA ASP A 98 -24.99 14.08 -8.18
C ASP A 98 -25.58 14.26 -6.76
N SER A 99 -25.92 13.16 -6.12
CA SER A 99 -26.61 13.18 -4.84
C SER A 99 -25.68 13.53 -3.68
N VAL A 100 -26.25 14.11 -2.63
CA VAL A 100 -25.56 14.30 -1.34
C VAL A 100 -25.04 12.97 -0.80
N PHE A 101 -25.74 11.87 -1.07
CA PHE A 101 -25.33 10.52 -0.68
C PHE A 101 -24.03 10.10 -1.39
N ALA A 102 -23.93 10.23 -2.71
CA ALA A 102 -22.70 9.97 -3.45
C ALA A 102 -21.57 10.91 -3.01
N ALA A 103 -21.88 12.19 -2.76
CA ALA A 103 -20.91 13.17 -2.28
C ALA A 103 -20.29 12.78 -0.93
N GLN A 104 -21.06 12.19 0.00
CA GLN A 104 -20.51 11.74 1.29
C GLN A 104 -19.42 10.67 1.12
N TYR A 105 -19.61 9.71 0.22
CA TYR A 105 -18.57 8.72 -0.09
C TYR A 105 -17.39 9.36 -0.81
N GLY A 106 -17.64 10.34 -1.68
CA GLY A 106 -16.60 11.14 -2.33
C GLY A 106 -15.71 11.90 -1.35
N PHE A 107 -16.30 12.65 -0.42
CA PHE A 107 -15.55 13.35 0.62
C PHE A 107 -14.76 12.40 1.52
N ARG A 108 -15.31 11.22 1.85
CA ARG A 108 -14.59 10.19 2.62
C ARG A 108 -13.41 9.61 1.84
N ALA A 109 -13.59 9.33 0.55
CA ALA A 109 -12.50 8.87 -0.31
C ALA A 109 -11.39 9.92 -0.42
N ILE A 110 -11.74 11.20 -0.56
CA ILE A 110 -10.76 12.30 -0.57
C ILE A 110 -10.05 12.41 0.79
N ALA A 111 -10.77 12.34 1.91
CA ALA A 111 -10.18 12.40 3.24
C ALA A 111 -9.20 11.23 3.48
N LEU A 112 -9.57 10.01 3.08
CA LEU A 112 -8.68 8.85 3.10
C LEU A 112 -7.48 9.03 2.18
N PHE A 113 -7.68 9.59 0.99
CA PHE A 113 -6.60 9.83 0.05
C PHE A 113 -5.58 10.84 0.59
N VAL A 114 -6.04 11.94 1.17
CA VAL A 114 -5.17 12.99 1.69
C VAL A 114 -4.47 12.58 2.99
N LEU A 115 -5.15 11.84 3.87
CA LEU A 115 -4.64 11.53 5.20
C LEU A 115 -4.04 10.12 5.30
N ALA A 116 -4.75 9.10 4.83
CA ALA A 116 -4.37 7.72 5.05
C ALA A 116 -3.35 7.22 4.02
N VAL A 117 -3.42 7.63 2.76
CA VAL A 117 -2.45 7.19 1.72
C VAL A 117 -1.01 7.56 2.06
N PRO A 118 -0.69 8.79 2.51
CA PRO A 118 0.67 9.13 2.93
C PRO A 118 1.13 8.30 4.14
N ILE A 119 0.22 8.06 5.10
CA ILE A 119 0.51 7.22 6.26
C ILE A 119 0.84 5.80 5.80
N HIS A 120 0.03 5.22 4.92
CA HIS A 120 0.27 3.88 4.40
C HIS A 120 1.56 3.76 3.61
N ALA A 121 1.94 4.81 2.86
CA ALA A 121 3.19 4.86 2.14
C ALA A 121 4.39 4.83 3.12
N VAL A 122 4.34 5.61 4.20
CA VAL A 122 5.40 5.63 5.22
C VAL A 122 5.47 4.31 5.98
N GLU A 123 4.32 3.79 6.44
CA GLU A 123 4.23 2.48 7.10
C GLU A 123 4.75 1.36 6.19
N GLY A 124 4.39 1.39 4.92
CA GLY A 124 4.84 0.43 3.92
C GLY A 124 6.35 0.46 3.73
N ALA A 125 6.95 1.65 3.68
CA ALA A 125 8.40 1.79 3.61
C ALA A 125 9.10 1.19 4.85
N LEU A 126 8.63 1.53 6.05
CA LEU A 126 9.20 1.05 7.31
C LEU A 126 9.08 -0.47 7.45
N ALA A 127 7.89 -1.01 7.20
CA ALA A 127 7.62 -2.43 7.27
C ALA A 127 8.43 -3.22 6.22
N ALA A 128 8.62 -2.67 5.02
CA ALA A 128 9.42 -3.32 3.99
C ALA A 128 10.90 -3.40 4.36
N LEU A 129 11.46 -2.35 4.96
CA LEU A 129 12.83 -2.35 5.48
C LEU A 129 13.01 -3.39 6.59
N LEU A 130 12.04 -3.50 7.51
CA LEU A 130 12.06 -4.50 8.57
C LEU A 130 11.98 -5.93 8.01
N ALA A 131 11.03 -6.19 7.10
CA ALA A 131 10.86 -7.50 6.48
C ALA A 131 12.11 -7.94 5.69
N ASN A 132 12.70 -7.02 4.92
CA ASN A 132 13.91 -7.29 4.18
C ASN A 132 15.11 -7.56 5.12
N GLY A 133 15.27 -6.74 6.15
CA GLY A 133 16.31 -6.91 7.16
C GLY A 133 16.23 -8.25 7.91
N LEU A 134 15.03 -8.67 8.28
CA LEU A 134 14.78 -9.98 8.88
C LEU A 134 15.13 -11.11 7.92
N ARG A 135 14.73 -11.00 6.65
CA ARG A 135 15.02 -12.01 5.62
C ARG A 135 16.53 -12.21 5.44
N VAL A 136 17.28 -11.12 5.30
CA VAL A 136 18.74 -11.17 5.15
C VAL A 136 19.38 -11.87 6.35
N ARG A 137 19.03 -11.47 7.58
CA ARG A 137 19.55 -12.10 8.81
C ARG A 137 19.23 -13.58 8.91
N LEU A 138 18.06 -14.01 8.45
CA LEU A 138 17.68 -15.42 8.43
C LEU A 138 18.52 -16.19 7.40
N LEU A 139 18.67 -15.66 6.19
CA LEU A 139 19.51 -16.27 5.16
C LEU A 139 20.97 -16.40 5.59
N ASP A 140 21.53 -15.38 6.24
CA ASP A 140 22.90 -15.41 6.77
C ASP A 140 23.06 -16.49 7.85
N ARG A 141 22.08 -16.65 8.74
CA ARG A 141 22.07 -17.73 9.74
C ARG A 141 22.01 -19.13 9.11
N PHE A 142 21.22 -19.30 8.05
CA PHE A 142 21.16 -20.59 7.34
C PHE A 142 22.45 -20.87 6.56
N ALA A 143 23.11 -19.84 6.03
CA ALA A 143 24.37 -19.98 5.30
C ALA A 143 25.59 -20.24 6.22
N SER A 144 25.54 -19.84 7.49
CA SER A 144 26.64 -19.96 8.46
C SER A 144 26.54 -21.17 9.40
N GLY A 145 25.46 -21.95 9.30
CA GLY A 145 25.15 -23.08 10.19
C GLY A 145 24.91 -24.42 9.47
N GLY A 146 25.50 -24.61 8.29
CA GLY A 146 25.50 -25.87 7.53
C GLY A 146 26.91 -26.42 7.39
#